data_AF-A0A947P7J1-F1
#
_entry.id   AF-A0A947P7J1-F1
#
_cell.length_a   1.000
_cell.length_b   1.000
_cell.length_c   1.000
_cell.angle_alpha   90.00
_cell.angle_beta   90.00
_cell.angle_gamma   90.00
#
_symmetry.space_group_name_H-M   'P 1'
#
loop_
_entity.id
_entity.type
_entity.pdbx_description
1 polymer ?
#
loop_
_entity_poly.entity_id
_entity_poly.type
_entity_poly.pdbx_seq_one_letter_code
_entity_poly.pdbx_strand_id
1 'polypeptide(L)'
;MRIAIVSDIHANLQAWNAVWLDIRSMAVDQVVCLGDAVGYGPNPAEVLEALYTSVDYFVLGNHDAAICGKMDPALFSDTARVLIGWTADHLGPRAIQELNTWPLTLAGRSFRCAHGEFGNPEYFHYVFDPAETEPSWQAVPEPLLFIGHTHQPCLYVIGASLTPHALSPQDFMLEPGKRYLVNTGSVGYSRDGDPRSSYCVYDTVEGSVYWRRIPFDLDAYRVALYGAGLPAEATALLECDPRKDRPPLRELIPFHPPDRPEQAVKNTIEVQHVDALRRRVRHWQLLAAGALTFLAVLLAAAGILGWRYAHRELDIVGAPLPARIPDSAPGNNLLVFPEAPVPSYQPVPGWHIHLGNRYHQMAAWGLADERLGWNLQSKRANELWIASPLISVAPDMKFTLQGRVWKSSDFKGSLAVVVSLVRRIEIGSETSGRTEVIDRFVVKEPTRVRTDGWSLVKQTFEIPAHAEAISVQIRGRFKGSASLCDLSLEQK
;
A
#
# COMPACT_ATOMS: atom_id res chain seq x y z
N MET A 1 28.19 -21.23 -20.75
CA MET A 1 29.06 -21.61 -19.63
C MET A 1 29.63 -20.31 -19.10
N ARG A 2 29.61 -20.09 -17.80
CA ARG A 2 30.12 -18.89 -17.16
C ARG A 2 31.42 -19.20 -16.47
N ILE A 3 32.43 -18.40 -16.75
CA ILE A 3 33.77 -18.57 -16.20
C ILE A 3 34.13 -17.31 -15.42
N ALA A 4 34.47 -17.43 -14.15
CA ALA A 4 35.07 -16.35 -13.39
C ALA A 4 36.58 -16.34 -13.66
N ILE A 5 37.10 -15.20 -14.09
CA ILE A 5 38.53 -14.97 -14.32
C ILE A 5 39.02 -14.00 -13.24
N VAL A 6 39.87 -14.49 -12.36
CA VAL A 6 40.44 -13.74 -11.21
C VAL A 6 41.95 -13.64 -11.36
N SER A 7 42.56 -12.59 -10.82
CA SER A 7 44.03 -12.40 -10.85
C SER A 7 44.50 -11.66 -9.61
N ASP A 8 45.80 -11.77 -9.30
CA ASP A 8 46.51 -10.91 -8.35
C ASP A 8 45.82 -10.91 -6.98
N ILE A 9 45.61 -12.11 -6.42
CA ILE A 9 44.95 -12.32 -5.12
C ILE A 9 45.91 -11.96 -3.99
N HIS A 10 47.22 -12.12 -4.20
CA HIS A 10 48.28 -11.60 -3.34
C HIS A 10 48.05 -11.91 -1.86
N ALA A 11 47.78 -13.18 -1.54
CA ALA A 11 47.62 -13.65 -0.15
C ALA A 11 46.60 -12.83 0.68
N ASN A 12 45.64 -12.17 0.03
CA ASN A 12 44.59 -11.38 0.67
C ASN A 12 43.34 -12.23 0.86
N LEU A 13 43.27 -12.91 2.00
CA LEU A 13 42.17 -13.82 2.33
C LEU A 13 40.82 -13.11 2.43
N GLN A 14 40.80 -11.87 2.93
CA GLN A 14 39.58 -11.08 3.09
C GLN A 14 38.99 -10.73 1.72
N ALA A 15 39.83 -10.33 0.76
CA ALA A 15 39.42 -10.07 -0.61
C ALA A 15 38.94 -11.36 -1.31
N TRP A 16 39.70 -12.46 -1.18
CA TRP A 16 39.31 -13.74 -1.79
C TRP A 16 37.95 -14.22 -1.27
N ASN A 17 37.73 -14.19 0.05
CA ASN A 17 36.46 -14.60 0.64
C ASN A 17 35.27 -13.79 0.10
N ALA A 18 35.44 -12.48 -0.07
CA ALA A 18 34.39 -11.63 -0.63
C ALA A 18 34.12 -11.94 -2.11
N VAL A 19 35.18 -12.09 -2.92
CA VAL A 19 35.07 -12.46 -4.34
C VAL A 19 34.45 -13.84 -4.52
N TRP A 20 34.85 -14.83 -3.71
CA TRP A 20 34.32 -16.18 -3.78
C TRP A 20 32.83 -16.24 -3.44
N LEU A 21 32.37 -15.47 -2.45
CA LEU A 21 30.94 -15.33 -2.16
C LEU A 21 30.16 -14.75 -3.35
N ASP A 22 30.72 -13.74 -4.02
CA ASP A 22 30.11 -13.16 -5.23
C ASP A 22 30.06 -14.18 -6.37
N ILE A 23 31.17 -14.88 -6.66
CA ILE A 23 31.25 -15.93 -7.69
C ILE A 23 30.20 -17.02 -7.44
N ARG A 24 30.09 -17.52 -6.20
CA ARG A 24 29.11 -18.56 -5.84
C ARG A 24 27.67 -18.10 -6.03
N SER A 25 27.39 -16.81 -5.82
CA SER A 25 26.04 -16.26 -6.00
C SER A 25 25.59 -16.22 -7.46
N MET A 26 26.53 -16.27 -8.42
CA MET A 26 26.26 -16.14 -9.86
C MET A 26 26.17 -17.46 -10.61
N ALA A 27 26.27 -18.60 -9.89
CA ALA A 27 26.28 -19.95 -10.48
C ALA A 27 27.31 -20.07 -11.62
N VAL A 28 28.51 -19.54 -11.40
CA VAL A 28 29.65 -19.71 -12.30
C VAL A 28 29.99 -21.20 -12.41
N ASP A 29 30.28 -21.66 -13.63
CA ASP A 29 30.58 -23.06 -13.91
C ASP A 29 32.06 -23.41 -13.64
N GLN A 30 32.96 -22.45 -13.88
CA GLN A 30 34.41 -22.61 -13.71
C GLN A 30 35.10 -21.33 -13.21
N VAL A 31 36.18 -21.48 -12.46
CA VAL A 31 37.01 -20.37 -11.99
C VAL A 31 38.46 -20.56 -12.45
N VAL A 32 39.02 -19.52 -13.05
CA VAL A 32 40.42 -19.46 -13.51
C VAL A 32 41.15 -18.37 -12.76
N CYS A 33 42.26 -18.72 -12.11
CA CYS A 33 43.19 -17.77 -11.51
C CYS A 33 44.35 -17.49 -12.46
N LEU A 34 44.58 -16.22 -12.77
CA LEU A 34 45.63 -15.76 -13.70
C LEU A 34 47.00 -15.58 -13.03
N GLY A 35 47.18 -16.07 -11.80
CA GLY A 35 48.44 -16.00 -11.07
C GLY A 35 48.50 -14.88 -10.05
N ASP A 36 49.64 -14.81 -9.39
CA ASP A 36 49.89 -14.03 -8.18
C ASP A 36 48.83 -14.34 -7.12
N ALA A 37 48.67 -15.64 -6.86
CA ALA A 37 47.82 -16.13 -5.79
C ALA A 37 48.38 -15.72 -4.42
N VAL A 38 49.71 -15.69 -4.32
CA VAL A 38 50.48 -15.33 -3.12
C VAL A 38 51.45 -14.18 -3.40
N GLY A 39 52.02 -13.61 -2.34
CA GLY A 39 52.82 -12.38 -2.39
C GLY A 39 52.06 -11.20 -1.80
N TYR A 40 52.78 -10.19 -1.31
CA TYR A 40 52.30 -8.99 -0.59
C TYR A 40 51.43 -9.19 0.67
N GLY A 41 50.34 -9.96 0.60
CA GLY A 41 49.37 -10.10 1.69
C GLY A 41 49.78 -11.09 2.78
N PRO A 42 49.06 -11.07 3.92
CA PRO A 42 49.48 -11.74 5.16
C PRO A 42 49.07 -13.21 5.28
N ASN A 43 48.25 -13.75 4.37
CA ASN A 43 47.63 -15.08 4.52
C ASN A 43 47.95 -16.02 3.35
N PRO A 44 49.23 -16.31 3.03
CA PRO A 44 49.57 -17.08 1.84
C PRO A 44 49.10 -18.54 1.91
N ALA A 45 49.23 -19.18 3.07
CA ALA A 45 48.81 -20.57 3.25
C ALA A 45 47.29 -20.70 3.17
N GLU A 46 46.55 -19.85 3.88
CA GLU A 46 45.09 -19.88 3.93
C GLU A 46 44.46 -19.53 2.59
N VAL A 47 45.06 -18.60 1.83
CA VAL A 47 44.62 -18.31 0.46
C VAL A 47 44.83 -19.52 -0.44
N LEU A 48 46.00 -20.16 -0.43
CA LEU A 48 46.22 -21.36 -1.25
C LEU A 48 45.25 -22.49 -0.90
N GLU A 49 45.03 -22.76 0.39
CA GLU A 49 44.03 -23.74 0.85
C GLU A 49 42.63 -23.40 0.33
N ALA A 50 42.22 -22.14 0.41
CA ALA A 50 40.93 -21.72 -0.11
C ALA A 50 40.86 -21.92 -1.63
N LEU A 51 41.89 -21.50 -2.38
CA LEU A 51 41.92 -21.60 -3.85
C LEU A 51 41.88 -23.03 -4.33
N TYR A 52 42.58 -23.97 -3.70
CA TYR A 52 42.54 -25.39 -4.10
C TYR A 52 41.15 -26.02 -4.00
N THR A 53 40.25 -25.44 -3.20
CA THR A 53 38.86 -25.92 -3.07
C THR A 53 37.87 -25.19 -3.96
N SER A 54 38.28 -24.10 -4.63
CA SER A 54 37.35 -23.17 -5.27
C SER A 54 37.78 -22.69 -6.66
N VAL A 55 39.03 -22.93 -7.08
CA VAL A 55 39.57 -22.60 -8.39
C VAL A 55 39.87 -23.86 -9.17
N ASP A 56 39.37 -23.93 -10.41
CA ASP A 56 39.54 -25.10 -11.28
C ASP A 56 40.88 -25.09 -12.01
N TYR A 57 41.35 -23.89 -12.39
CA TYR A 57 42.57 -23.74 -13.18
C TYR A 57 43.42 -22.55 -12.72
N PHE A 58 44.73 -22.75 -12.80
CA PHE A 58 45.72 -21.76 -12.42
C PHE A 58 46.64 -21.44 -13.58
N VAL A 59 47.06 -20.18 -13.66
CA VAL A 59 48.19 -19.70 -14.44
C VAL A 59 49.23 -19.21 -13.43
N LEU A 60 50.51 -19.44 -13.73
CA LEU A 60 51.61 -19.01 -12.88
C LEU A 60 51.79 -17.49 -12.99
N GLY A 61 51.77 -16.78 -11.86
CA GLY A 61 52.17 -15.37 -11.78
C GLY A 61 53.66 -15.20 -11.48
N ASN A 62 54.17 -13.97 -11.55
CA ASN A 62 55.59 -13.71 -11.31
C ASN A 62 55.96 -13.87 -9.83
N HIS A 63 55.09 -13.51 -8.89
CA HIS A 63 55.34 -13.75 -7.47
C HIS A 63 55.33 -15.25 -7.17
N ASP A 64 54.37 -15.99 -7.74
CA ASP A 64 54.32 -17.45 -7.62
C ASP A 64 55.59 -18.09 -8.21
N ALA A 65 56.04 -17.61 -9.37
CA ALA A 65 57.26 -18.06 -10.04
C ALA A 65 58.52 -17.81 -9.19
N ALA A 66 58.62 -16.64 -8.55
CA ALA A 66 59.74 -16.31 -7.68
C ALA A 66 59.77 -17.21 -6.43
N ILE A 67 58.60 -17.44 -5.81
CA ILE A 67 58.46 -18.29 -4.61
C ILE A 67 58.80 -19.76 -4.91
N CYS A 68 58.41 -20.27 -6.09
CA CYS A 68 58.72 -21.65 -6.49
C CYS A 68 60.08 -21.84 -7.16
N GLY A 69 60.91 -20.79 -7.24
CA GLY A 69 62.27 -20.84 -7.78
C GLY A 69 62.37 -20.85 -9.30
N LYS A 70 61.29 -20.50 -10.01
CA LYS A 70 61.27 -20.33 -11.48
C LYS A 70 61.72 -18.94 -11.93
N MET A 71 61.75 -17.97 -11.04
CA MET A 71 62.19 -16.60 -11.31
C MET A 71 63.14 -16.12 -10.20
N ASP A 72 64.17 -15.34 -10.55
CA ASP A 72 65.10 -14.80 -9.58
C ASP A 72 64.44 -13.63 -8.80
N PRO A 73 64.32 -13.71 -7.45
CA PRO A 73 63.81 -12.61 -6.64
C PRO A 73 64.62 -11.31 -6.74
N ALA A 74 65.87 -11.35 -7.26
CA ALA A 74 66.67 -10.15 -7.52
C ALA A 74 66.12 -9.26 -8.63
N LEU A 75 65.18 -9.76 -9.45
CA LEU A 75 64.47 -8.99 -10.48
C LEU A 75 63.36 -8.09 -9.90
N PHE A 76 63.04 -8.24 -8.62
CA PHE A 76 61.97 -7.52 -7.93
C PHE A 76 62.51 -6.32 -7.15
N SER A 77 61.64 -5.37 -6.84
CA SER A 77 61.99 -4.29 -5.91
C SER A 77 62.39 -4.84 -4.54
N ASP A 78 63.21 -4.10 -3.79
CA ASP A 78 63.66 -4.53 -2.46
C ASP A 78 62.51 -4.93 -1.54
N THR A 79 61.44 -4.14 -1.53
CA THR A 79 60.22 -4.43 -0.76
C THR A 79 59.55 -5.73 -1.22
N ALA A 80 59.36 -5.92 -2.52
CA ALA A 80 58.73 -7.12 -3.06
C ALA A 80 59.59 -8.37 -2.79
N ARG A 81 60.92 -8.26 -2.93
CA ARG A 81 61.87 -9.34 -2.64
C ARG A 81 61.80 -9.80 -1.18
N VAL A 82 61.74 -8.87 -0.23
CA VAL A 82 61.56 -9.19 1.20
C VAL A 82 60.24 -9.92 1.43
N LEU A 83 59.15 -9.45 0.82
CA LEU A 83 57.82 -10.06 0.97
C LEU A 83 57.72 -11.43 0.30
N ILE A 84 58.40 -11.64 -0.82
CA ILE A 84 58.55 -12.96 -1.46
C ILE A 84 59.26 -13.93 -0.52
N GLY A 85 60.38 -13.52 0.08
CA GLY A 85 61.09 -14.34 1.06
C GLY A 85 60.22 -14.68 2.27
N TRP A 86 59.56 -13.67 2.85
CA TRP A 86 58.61 -13.87 3.94
C TRP A 86 57.49 -14.84 3.56
N THR A 87 56.92 -14.70 2.37
CA THR A 87 55.85 -15.57 1.88
C THR A 87 56.34 -17.02 1.74
N ALA A 88 57.53 -17.23 1.19
CA ALA A 88 58.13 -18.55 1.05
C ALA A 88 58.34 -19.23 2.41
N ASP A 89 58.78 -18.48 3.44
CA ASP A 89 58.97 -18.99 4.80
C ASP A 89 57.65 -19.39 5.49
N HIS A 90 56.52 -18.85 5.03
CA HIS A 90 55.18 -19.16 5.55
C HIS A 90 54.44 -20.22 4.74
N LEU A 91 55.09 -20.81 3.73
CA LEU A 91 54.54 -21.88 2.92
C LEU A 91 55.30 -23.19 3.15
N GLY A 92 54.54 -24.28 3.27
CA GLY A 92 55.12 -25.62 3.33
C GLY A 92 55.71 -26.06 1.98
N PRO A 93 56.65 -27.02 1.96
CA PRO A 93 57.32 -27.47 0.74
C PRO A 93 56.36 -28.01 -0.32
N ARG A 94 55.24 -28.61 0.12
CA ARG A 94 54.19 -29.09 -0.79
C ARG A 94 53.54 -27.94 -1.55
N ALA A 95 53.17 -26.85 -0.88
CA ALA A 95 52.56 -25.70 -1.53
C ALA A 95 53.49 -25.11 -2.60
N ILE A 96 54.79 -24.96 -2.28
CA ILE A 96 55.81 -24.50 -3.22
C ILE A 96 55.94 -25.44 -4.44
N GLN A 97 55.91 -26.76 -4.22
CA GLN A 97 55.93 -27.74 -5.29
C GLN A 97 54.68 -27.64 -6.18
N GLU A 98 53.50 -27.42 -5.60
CA GLU A 98 52.26 -27.24 -6.36
C GLU A 98 52.31 -25.97 -7.23
N LEU A 99 52.77 -24.82 -6.70
CA LEU A 99 53.00 -23.60 -7.48
C LEU A 99 53.87 -23.86 -8.71
N ASN A 100 54.91 -24.68 -8.56
CA ASN A 100 55.80 -25.06 -9.65
C ASN A 100 55.10 -25.87 -10.76
N THR A 101 53.91 -26.40 -10.53
CA THR A 101 53.15 -27.13 -11.57
C THR A 101 52.32 -26.22 -12.47
N TRP A 102 52.08 -24.97 -12.06
CA TRP A 102 51.18 -24.09 -12.79
C TRP A 102 51.77 -23.67 -14.14
N PRO A 103 50.97 -23.69 -15.23
CA PRO A 103 51.41 -23.31 -16.57
C PRO A 103 51.53 -21.78 -16.71
N LEU A 104 52.40 -21.32 -17.62
CA LEU A 104 52.53 -19.91 -17.95
C LEU A 104 51.33 -19.35 -18.73
N THR A 105 50.65 -20.21 -19.49
CA THR A 105 49.44 -19.84 -20.24
C THR A 105 48.43 -20.98 -20.22
N LEU A 106 47.16 -20.64 -20.33
CA LEU A 106 46.05 -21.59 -20.41
C LEU A 106 45.19 -21.34 -21.65
N ALA A 107 44.77 -22.43 -22.28
CA ALA A 107 43.96 -22.43 -23.50
C ALA A 107 42.51 -22.81 -23.19
N GLY A 108 41.60 -21.87 -23.41
CA GLY A 108 40.18 -22.17 -23.55
C GLY A 108 39.83 -22.50 -25.00
N ARG A 109 38.56 -22.82 -25.28
CA ARG A 109 38.10 -23.11 -26.65
C ARG A 109 38.15 -21.88 -27.57
N SER A 110 37.87 -20.70 -27.04
CA SER A 110 37.78 -19.43 -27.78
C SER A 110 38.46 -18.27 -27.04
N PHE A 111 39.27 -18.57 -26.03
CA PHE A 111 39.98 -17.58 -25.25
C PHE A 111 41.32 -18.13 -24.74
N ARG A 112 42.21 -17.23 -24.33
CA ARG A 112 43.50 -17.56 -23.69
C ARG A 112 43.66 -16.79 -22.39
N CYS A 113 44.43 -17.37 -21.47
CA CYS A 113 44.75 -16.78 -20.18
C CYS A 113 46.27 -16.78 -19.98
N ALA A 114 46.82 -15.66 -19.52
CA ALA A 114 48.21 -15.50 -19.10
C ALA A 114 48.24 -14.57 -17.88
N HIS A 115 49.37 -14.49 -17.19
CA HIS A 115 49.52 -13.52 -16.10
C HIS A 115 49.83 -12.11 -16.65
N GLY A 116 50.91 -11.95 -17.42
CA GLY A 116 51.31 -10.65 -17.99
C GLY A 116 50.95 -10.46 -19.46
N GLU A 117 51.49 -11.32 -20.33
CA GLU A 117 51.27 -11.26 -21.78
C GLU A 117 51.38 -12.64 -22.45
N PHE A 118 51.14 -12.72 -23.76
CA PHE A 118 51.25 -13.97 -24.54
C PHE A 118 52.48 -14.05 -25.45
N GLY A 119 53.16 -12.93 -25.72
CA GLY A 119 54.35 -12.88 -26.57
C GLY A 119 55.51 -13.66 -25.98
N ASN A 120 55.92 -13.29 -24.77
CA ASN A 120 56.97 -13.98 -24.01
C ASN A 120 56.49 -14.16 -22.55
N PRO A 121 55.56 -15.10 -22.30
CA PRO A 121 54.82 -15.19 -21.04
C PRO A 121 55.72 -15.45 -19.81
N GLU A 122 56.93 -15.98 -19.98
CA GLU A 122 57.91 -16.20 -18.93
C GLU A 122 58.54 -14.92 -18.35
N TYR A 123 58.44 -13.79 -19.05
CA TYR A 123 58.99 -12.51 -18.59
C TYR A 123 57.98 -11.65 -17.84
N PHE A 124 56.69 -12.00 -17.90
CA PHE A 124 55.62 -11.27 -17.23
C PHE A 124 55.65 -9.76 -17.52
N HIS A 125 55.79 -9.37 -18.80
CA HIS A 125 55.77 -7.95 -19.14
C HIS A 125 54.42 -7.31 -18.77
N TYR A 126 54.49 -6.08 -18.22
CA TYR A 126 53.31 -5.26 -18.02
C TYR A 126 52.76 -4.77 -19.36
N VAL A 127 51.44 -4.62 -19.43
CA VAL A 127 50.72 -4.06 -20.58
C VAL A 127 49.86 -2.90 -20.08
N PHE A 128 50.37 -1.67 -20.25
CA PHE A 128 49.70 -0.42 -19.89
C PHE A 128 49.15 0.31 -21.12
N ASP A 129 49.73 0.10 -22.30
CA ASP A 129 49.37 0.84 -23.52
C ASP A 129 48.96 -0.08 -24.68
N PRO A 130 48.11 0.41 -25.62
CA PRO A 130 47.69 -0.38 -26.77
C PRO A 130 48.84 -0.94 -27.61
N ALA A 131 49.95 -0.21 -27.73
CA ALA A 131 51.11 -0.67 -28.50
C ALA A 131 51.77 -1.92 -27.90
N GLU A 132 51.67 -2.11 -26.58
CA GLU A 132 52.26 -3.23 -25.85
C GLU A 132 51.44 -4.51 -26.00
N THR A 133 50.22 -4.43 -26.57
CA THR A 133 49.39 -5.61 -26.84
C THR A 133 49.80 -6.36 -28.11
N GLU A 134 50.61 -5.75 -28.98
CA GLU A 134 51.01 -6.31 -30.27
C GLU A 134 51.66 -7.71 -30.19
N PRO A 135 52.63 -7.97 -29.28
CA PRO A 135 53.21 -9.30 -29.16
C PRO A 135 52.16 -10.37 -28.83
N SER A 136 51.16 -10.02 -28.01
CA SER A 136 50.07 -10.93 -27.66
C SER A 136 49.15 -11.23 -28.83
N TRP A 137 48.86 -10.24 -29.68
CA TRP A 137 48.05 -10.45 -30.89
C TRP A 137 48.72 -11.37 -31.89
N GLN A 138 50.04 -11.30 -32.02
CA GLN A 138 50.81 -12.13 -32.95
C GLN A 138 51.02 -13.55 -32.41
N ALA A 139 51.16 -13.71 -31.10
CA ALA A 139 51.47 -14.98 -30.47
C ALA A 139 50.31 -15.99 -30.53
N VAL A 140 49.08 -15.52 -30.38
CA VAL A 140 47.90 -16.38 -30.25
C VAL A 140 46.75 -15.87 -31.13
N PRO A 141 45.95 -16.75 -31.77
CA PRO A 141 44.88 -16.32 -32.67
C PRO A 141 43.51 -16.09 -32.00
N GLU A 142 43.34 -16.45 -30.72
CA GLU A 142 42.04 -16.43 -30.06
C GLU A 142 41.44 -15.01 -30.00
N PRO A 143 40.10 -14.89 -30.10
CA PRO A 143 39.41 -13.61 -30.12
C PRO A 143 39.35 -12.91 -28.76
N LEU A 144 39.59 -13.63 -27.66
CA LEU A 144 39.53 -13.08 -26.31
C LEU A 144 40.73 -13.53 -25.49
N LEU A 145 41.50 -12.58 -24.98
CA LEU A 145 42.69 -12.81 -24.19
C LEU A 145 42.47 -12.20 -22.79
N PHE A 146 42.80 -12.95 -21.74
CA PHE A 146 42.74 -12.47 -20.37
C PHE A 146 44.14 -12.40 -19.76
N ILE A 147 44.44 -11.27 -19.13
CA ILE A 147 45.68 -11.02 -18.38
C ILE A 147 45.39 -10.37 -17.02
N GLY A 148 46.41 -10.28 -16.18
CA GLY A 148 46.42 -9.57 -14.90
C GLY A 148 47.68 -8.72 -14.75
N HIS A 149 48.42 -8.90 -13.66
CA HIS A 149 49.77 -8.38 -13.41
C HIS A 149 49.86 -6.85 -13.18
N THR A 150 49.23 -6.02 -14.00
CA THR A 150 49.21 -4.54 -13.78
C THR A 150 48.39 -4.14 -12.55
N HIS A 151 47.48 -5.01 -12.12
CA HIS A 151 46.46 -4.78 -11.09
C HIS A 151 45.47 -3.66 -11.45
N GLN A 152 45.38 -3.31 -12.74
CA GLN A 152 44.50 -2.26 -13.25
C GLN A 152 43.60 -2.86 -14.34
N PRO A 153 42.27 -2.79 -14.19
CA PRO A 153 41.36 -3.16 -15.26
C PRO A 153 41.63 -2.37 -16.54
N CYS A 154 41.74 -3.08 -17.65
CA CYS A 154 42.01 -2.51 -18.96
C CYS A 154 41.28 -3.31 -20.03
N LEU A 155 40.87 -2.63 -21.10
CA LEU A 155 40.24 -3.25 -22.27
C LEU A 155 40.93 -2.73 -23.52
N TYR A 156 41.56 -3.64 -24.28
CA TYR A 156 42.12 -3.33 -25.58
C TYR A 156 41.40 -4.11 -26.67
N VAL A 157 41.18 -3.47 -27.81
CA VAL A 157 40.51 -4.05 -28.96
C VAL A 157 41.33 -3.83 -30.23
N ILE A 158 41.39 -4.87 -31.07
CA ILE A 158 41.96 -4.81 -32.42
C ILE A 158 40.94 -5.38 -33.41
N GLY A 159 40.84 -4.75 -34.58
CA GLY A 159 39.94 -5.18 -35.66
C GLY A 159 40.67 -5.24 -37.01
N ALA A 160 39.93 -5.11 -38.11
CA ALA A 160 40.48 -5.20 -39.46
C ALA A 160 41.55 -4.14 -39.80
N SER A 161 41.61 -3.02 -39.07
CA SER A 161 42.66 -1.99 -39.22
C SER A 161 44.01 -2.43 -38.69
N LEU A 162 44.09 -3.53 -37.93
CA LEU A 162 45.27 -4.00 -37.20
C LEU A 162 45.89 -2.93 -36.28
N THR A 163 45.12 -1.92 -35.90
CA THR A 163 45.54 -0.88 -34.97
C THR A 163 44.88 -1.16 -33.61
N PRO A 164 45.65 -1.41 -32.54
CA PRO A 164 45.11 -1.58 -31.21
C PRO A 164 44.53 -0.27 -30.65
N HIS A 165 43.40 -0.35 -29.96
CA HIS A 165 42.78 0.77 -29.27
C HIS A 165 42.50 0.41 -27.81
N ALA A 166 42.79 1.34 -26.89
CA ALA A 166 42.34 1.26 -25.51
C ALA A 166 40.90 1.77 -25.41
N LEU A 167 40.09 1.07 -24.63
CA LEU A 167 38.75 1.47 -24.20
C LEU A 167 38.72 1.54 -22.68
N SER A 168 37.81 2.35 -22.15
CA SER A 168 37.51 2.32 -20.71
C SER A 168 37.04 0.91 -20.32
N PRO A 169 37.49 0.37 -19.17
CA PRO A 169 37.00 -0.91 -18.66
C PRO A 169 35.48 -0.85 -18.47
N GLN A 170 34.76 -1.71 -19.18
CA GLN A 170 33.31 -1.76 -19.19
C GLN A 170 32.83 -3.13 -19.64
N ASP A 171 31.61 -3.48 -19.26
CA ASP A 171 30.96 -4.70 -19.74
C ASP A 171 30.75 -4.63 -21.25
N PHE A 172 30.99 -5.73 -21.95
CA PHE A 172 30.87 -5.77 -23.40
C PHE A 172 30.53 -7.16 -23.93
N MET A 173 30.09 -7.20 -25.19
CA MET A 173 29.92 -8.43 -25.96
C MET A 173 30.96 -8.47 -27.07
N LEU A 174 31.50 -9.66 -27.35
CA LEU A 174 32.43 -9.90 -28.44
C LEU A 174 31.77 -9.60 -29.78
N GLU A 175 32.39 -8.73 -30.58
CA GLU A 175 31.94 -8.43 -31.94
C GLU A 175 32.68 -9.29 -32.98
N PRO A 176 31.98 -9.79 -34.02
CA PRO A 176 32.62 -10.53 -35.10
C PRO A 176 33.73 -9.74 -35.78
N GLY A 177 34.88 -10.40 -36.02
CA GLY A 177 36.04 -9.78 -36.68
C GLY A 177 36.88 -8.86 -35.80
N LYS A 178 36.56 -8.76 -34.50
CA LYS A 178 37.40 -8.08 -33.50
C LYS A 178 38.03 -9.09 -32.54
N ARG A 179 39.15 -8.69 -31.94
CA ARG A 179 39.82 -9.42 -30.86
C ARG A 179 40.04 -8.50 -29.68
N TYR A 180 39.99 -9.06 -28.48
CA TYR A 180 39.97 -8.32 -27.22
C TYR A 180 41.01 -8.88 -26.25
N LEU A 181 41.66 -7.99 -25.51
CA LEU A 181 42.60 -8.31 -24.45
C LEU A 181 42.14 -7.55 -23.23
N VAL A 182 41.85 -8.33 -22.20
CA VAL A 182 41.12 -7.92 -21.01
C VAL A 182 42.05 -8.12 -19.83
N ASN A 183 42.39 -7.02 -19.16
CA ASN A 183 43.00 -7.10 -17.85
C ASN A 183 41.90 -7.14 -16.79
N THR A 184 41.87 -8.20 -15.97
CA THR A 184 40.80 -8.36 -14.97
C THR A 184 40.91 -7.36 -13.81
N GLY A 185 42.04 -6.68 -13.69
CA GLY A 185 42.46 -6.02 -12.46
C GLY A 185 42.88 -7.04 -11.42
N SER A 186 42.89 -6.61 -10.16
CA SER A 186 43.38 -7.42 -9.04
C SER A 186 42.29 -7.70 -8.02
N VAL A 187 42.27 -8.94 -7.52
CA VAL A 187 41.41 -9.32 -6.40
C VAL A 187 41.93 -8.72 -5.11
N GLY A 188 43.22 -8.87 -4.81
CA GLY A 188 43.77 -8.63 -3.48
C GLY A 188 44.66 -7.40 -3.34
N TYR A 189 45.04 -6.74 -4.43
CA TYR A 189 46.02 -5.66 -4.44
C TYR A 189 45.75 -4.62 -5.57
N SER A 190 44.54 -4.10 -5.69
CA SER A 190 44.17 -3.08 -6.70
C SER A 190 45.12 -1.87 -6.74
N ARG A 191 45.49 -1.41 -7.95
CA ARG A 191 46.40 -0.25 -8.19
C ARG A 191 45.79 0.85 -9.06
N ASP A 192 44.47 0.88 -9.20
CA ASP A 192 43.73 1.81 -10.07
C ASP A 192 43.02 2.93 -9.29
N GLY A 193 43.27 3.04 -7.99
CA GLY A 193 42.63 4.03 -7.11
C GLY A 193 41.32 3.57 -6.47
N ASP A 194 40.81 2.37 -6.80
CA ASP A 194 39.64 1.77 -6.16
C ASP A 194 40.06 0.57 -5.29
N PRO A 195 39.88 0.62 -3.96
CA PRO A 195 40.34 -0.45 -3.07
C PRO A 195 39.46 -1.71 -3.14
N ARG A 196 38.37 -1.71 -3.92
CA ARG A 196 37.53 -2.90 -4.12
C ARG A 196 38.26 -3.91 -5.01
N SER A 197 38.06 -5.20 -4.72
CA SER A 197 38.53 -6.30 -5.56
C SER A 197 37.95 -6.20 -6.97
N SER A 198 38.73 -6.54 -7.99
CA SER A 198 38.32 -6.59 -9.38
C SER A 198 38.52 -7.98 -9.97
N TYR A 199 37.53 -8.44 -10.75
CA TYR A 199 37.64 -9.65 -11.56
C TYR A 199 36.61 -9.63 -12.70
N CYS A 200 36.69 -10.59 -13.62
CA CYS A 200 35.76 -10.69 -14.75
C CYS A 200 34.91 -11.96 -14.70
N VAL A 201 33.70 -11.91 -15.26
CA VAL A 201 32.90 -13.09 -15.59
C VAL A 201 32.72 -13.13 -17.10
N TYR A 202 33.09 -14.24 -17.72
CA TYR A 202 32.92 -14.50 -19.15
C TYR A 202 31.81 -15.52 -19.40
N ASP A 203 30.76 -15.14 -20.12
CA ASP A 203 29.75 -16.08 -20.61
C ASP A 203 30.12 -16.54 -22.04
N THR A 204 30.49 -17.81 -22.18
CA THR A 204 30.93 -18.37 -23.45
C THR A 204 29.81 -18.53 -24.48
N VAL A 205 28.54 -18.51 -24.04
CA VAL A 205 27.39 -18.71 -24.94
C VAL A 205 26.96 -17.37 -25.53
N GLU A 206 26.86 -16.35 -24.69
CA GLU A 206 26.52 -14.99 -25.13
C GLU A 206 27.72 -14.25 -25.73
N GLY A 207 28.95 -14.68 -25.38
CA GLY A 207 30.16 -13.95 -25.74
C GLY A 207 30.29 -12.64 -24.96
N SER A 208 29.74 -12.56 -23.75
CA SER A 208 29.74 -11.36 -22.90
C SER A 208 30.80 -11.44 -21.80
N VAL A 209 31.45 -10.32 -21.52
CA VAL A 209 32.42 -10.15 -20.43
C VAL A 209 31.91 -9.07 -19.49
N TYR A 210 31.82 -9.39 -18.20
CA TYR A 210 31.34 -8.49 -17.15
C TYR A 210 32.44 -8.23 -16.13
N TRP A 211 32.73 -6.97 -15.83
CA TRP A 211 33.62 -6.60 -14.73
C TRP A 211 32.87 -6.56 -13.41
N ARG A 212 33.54 -7.04 -12.37
CA ARG A 212 33.01 -7.10 -11.01
C ARG A 212 33.89 -6.26 -10.09
N ARG A 213 33.26 -5.47 -9.22
CA ARG A 213 33.93 -4.70 -8.16
C ARG A 213 33.35 -5.04 -6.80
N ILE A 214 34.13 -5.72 -5.98
CA ILE A 214 33.63 -6.31 -4.74
C ILE A 214 34.31 -5.64 -3.53
N PRO A 215 33.53 -4.97 -2.66
CA PRO A 215 34.08 -4.47 -1.40
C PRO A 215 34.40 -5.66 -0.47
N PHE A 216 35.49 -5.54 0.26
CA PHE A 216 35.88 -6.48 1.31
C PHE A 216 36.33 -5.72 2.56
N ASP A 217 36.53 -6.45 3.65
CA ASP A 217 36.91 -5.86 4.94
C ASP A 217 38.39 -5.46 4.97
N LEU A 218 38.66 -4.21 4.56
CA LEU A 218 40.00 -3.62 4.60
C LEU A 218 40.54 -3.47 6.03
N ASP A 219 39.67 -3.36 7.05
CA ASP A 219 40.11 -3.24 8.44
C ASP A 219 40.61 -4.59 8.95
N ALA A 220 39.91 -5.68 8.64
CA ALA A 220 40.37 -7.04 8.91
C ALA A 220 41.66 -7.37 8.14
N TYR A 221 41.79 -6.95 6.88
CA TYR A 221 43.03 -7.08 6.12
C TYR A 221 44.19 -6.33 6.80
N ARG A 222 43.96 -5.08 7.23
CA ARG A 222 44.97 -4.27 7.94
C ARG A 222 45.41 -4.93 9.26
N VAL A 223 44.45 -5.47 10.03
CA VAL A 223 44.76 -6.21 11.26
C VAL A 223 45.58 -7.46 10.98
N ALA A 224 45.24 -8.23 9.95
CA ALA A 224 46.00 -9.41 9.54
C ALA A 224 47.42 -9.04 9.10
N LEU A 225 47.56 -7.95 8.34
CA LEU A 225 48.83 -7.45 7.85
C LEU A 225 49.77 -7.04 8.99
N TYR A 226 49.26 -6.30 9.98
CA TYR A 226 50.02 -5.99 11.19
C TYR A 226 50.32 -7.21 12.04
N GLY A 227 49.37 -8.14 12.17
CA GLY A 227 49.57 -9.39 12.91
C GLY A 227 50.67 -10.27 12.33
N ALA A 228 50.85 -10.23 11.00
CA ALA A 228 51.92 -10.89 10.26
C ALA A 228 53.27 -10.16 10.34
N GLY A 229 53.33 -8.97 10.97
CA GLY A 229 54.54 -8.14 11.04
C GLY A 229 54.90 -7.45 9.72
N LEU A 230 53.96 -7.38 8.77
CA LEU A 230 54.17 -6.73 7.48
C LEU A 230 53.93 -5.21 7.59
N PRO A 231 54.62 -4.38 6.80
CA PRO A 231 54.46 -2.92 6.86
C PRO A 231 53.19 -2.45 6.12
N ALA A 232 52.18 -1.96 6.84
CA ALA A 232 50.95 -1.47 6.21
C ALA A 232 51.12 -0.14 5.46
N GLU A 233 52.03 0.71 5.93
CA GLU A 233 52.32 2.05 5.39
C GLU A 233 52.89 2.02 3.96
N ALA A 234 53.28 0.84 3.46
CA ALA A 234 53.82 0.64 2.11
C ALA A 234 52.83 0.00 1.12
N THR A 235 51.57 -0.22 1.52
CA THR A 235 50.59 -0.90 0.66
C THR A 235 49.74 0.10 -0.14
N ALA A 236 49.98 0.16 -1.44
CA ALA A 236 49.21 1.02 -2.37
C ALA A 236 47.69 0.81 -2.25
N LEU A 237 47.27 -0.42 -1.95
CA LEU A 237 45.87 -0.76 -1.69
C LEU A 237 45.26 0.02 -0.51
N LEU A 238 45.95 0.08 0.63
CA LEU A 238 45.43 0.75 1.83
C LEU A 238 45.50 2.28 1.72
N GLU A 239 46.39 2.82 0.87
CA GLU A 239 46.39 4.25 0.54
C GLU A 239 45.09 4.68 -0.15
N CYS A 240 44.43 3.76 -0.87
CA CYS A 240 43.16 4.00 -1.52
C CYS A 240 41.94 3.77 -0.61
N ASP A 241 42.12 3.34 0.66
CA ASP A 241 40.99 3.19 1.59
C ASP A 241 40.35 4.56 1.88
N PRO A 242 39.10 4.81 1.46
CA PRO A 242 38.43 6.10 1.68
C PRO A 242 38.14 6.39 3.16
N ARG A 243 38.42 5.43 4.05
CA ARG A 243 38.23 5.53 5.49
C ARG A 243 39.55 5.68 6.26
N LYS A 244 40.72 5.66 5.60
CA LYS A 244 42.03 5.69 6.28
C LYS A 244 42.21 6.88 7.22
N ASP A 245 41.63 8.04 6.88
CA ASP A 245 41.70 9.27 7.67
C ASP A 245 40.52 9.42 8.65
N ARG A 246 39.60 8.44 8.68
CA ARG A 246 38.45 8.46 9.57
C ARG A 246 38.81 7.69 10.84
N PRO A 247 38.90 8.36 12.00
CA PRO A 247 39.07 7.64 13.26
C PRO A 247 37.90 6.67 13.44
N PRO A 248 38.14 5.43 13.90
CA PRO A 248 37.09 4.46 14.13
C PRO A 248 36.06 5.05 15.11
N LEU A 249 34.80 4.66 14.96
CA LEU A 249 33.70 5.23 15.73
C LEU A 249 33.95 5.19 17.26
N ARG A 250 34.74 4.21 17.72
CA ARG A 250 35.14 4.03 19.13
C ARG A 250 36.11 5.07 19.69
N GLU A 251 36.83 5.75 18.81
CA GLU A 251 37.71 6.86 19.16
C GLU A 251 36.96 8.18 19.08
N LEU A 252 35.94 8.26 18.22
CA LEU A 252 35.03 9.40 18.12
C LEU A 252 33.98 9.43 19.25
N ILE A 253 33.58 8.25 19.71
CA ILE A 253 32.53 8.07 20.71
C ILE A 253 33.10 7.16 21.79
N PRO A 254 33.11 7.58 23.07
CA PRO A 254 33.53 6.71 24.15
C PRO A 254 32.55 5.54 24.28
N PHE A 255 32.91 4.38 23.74
CA PHE A 255 32.21 3.12 24.02
C PHE A 255 32.69 2.45 25.31
N HIS A 256 33.61 3.09 26.04
CA HIS A 256 33.95 2.62 27.38
C HIS A 256 32.69 2.64 28.24
N PRO A 257 32.34 1.52 28.90
CA PRO A 257 31.36 1.57 29.97
C PRO A 257 31.90 2.58 30.97
N PRO A 258 31.10 3.57 31.36
CA PRO A 258 31.64 4.68 32.13
C PRO A 258 32.16 4.23 33.48
N ASP A 259 33.24 4.89 33.89
CA ASP A 259 33.96 4.58 35.12
C ASP A 259 33.10 4.83 36.38
N ARG A 260 32.01 5.59 36.24
CA ARG A 260 31.06 5.90 37.32
C ARG A 260 29.61 5.65 36.88
N PRO A 261 28.73 5.14 37.76
CA PRO A 261 27.30 4.91 37.46
C PRO A 261 26.55 6.14 36.95
N GLU A 262 26.99 7.33 37.35
CA GLU A 262 26.44 8.64 37.02
C GLU A 262 26.86 9.15 35.63
N GLN A 263 27.90 8.57 35.05
CA GLN A 263 28.28 8.75 33.64
C GLN A 263 27.59 7.71 32.72
N ALA A 264 27.15 6.57 33.28
CA ALA A 264 26.47 5.47 32.55
C ALA A 264 25.12 5.85 31.98
N VAL A 265 24.54 6.93 32.47
CA VAL A 265 23.14 7.14 32.28
C VAL A 265 22.78 8.62 32.31
N LYS A 266 22.31 9.12 31.17
CA LYS A 266 21.15 10.02 31.16
C LYS A 266 19.94 9.22 30.68
N ASN A 267 18.88 9.19 31.49
CA ASN A 267 17.57 8.57 31.19
C ASN A 267 17.43 7.03 31.26
N THR A 268 18.22 6.28 32.03
CA THR A 268 17.81 4.91 32.38
C THR A 268 16.74 4.98 33.43
N ILE A 269 15.72 4.16 33.21
CA ILE A 269 14.65 3.94 34.16
C ILE A 269 14.79 2.48 34.59
N GLU A 270 14.87 2.23 35.90
CA GLU A 270 14.96 0.86 36.46
C GLU A 270 13.92 -0.07 35.82
N VAL A 271 14.21 -1.36 35.69
CA VAL A 271 13.29 -2.35 35.07
C VAL A 271 11.87 -2.31 35.65
N GLN A 272 11.71 -1.95 36.94
CA GLN A 272 10.41 -1.71 37.57
C GLN A 272 9.58 -0.63 36.85
N HIS A 273 10.24 0.39 36.30
CA HIS A 273 9.62 1.43 35.51
C HIS A 273 9.26 0.99 34.09
N VAL A 274 9.97 0.03 33.50
CA VAL A 274 9.59 -0.56 32.20
C VAL A 274 8.29 -1.33 32.34
N ASP A 275 8.10 -2.08 33.44
CA ASP A 275 6.85 -2.77 33.72
C ASP A 275 5.72 -1.80 34.12
N ALA A 276 6.05 -0.69 34.80
CA ALA A 276 5.10 0.40 35.01
C ALA A 276 4.70 1.07 33.68
N LEU A 277 5.66 1.28 32.76
CA LEU A 277 5.39 1.83 31.43
C LEU A 277 4.55 0.87 30.59
N ARG A 278 4.87 -0.43 30.59
CA ARG A 278 4.09 -1.46 29.90
C ARG A 278 2.66 -1.53 30.42
N ARG A 279 2.47 -1.42 31.75
CA ARG A 279 1.13 -1.33 32.36
C ARG A 279 0.40 -0.06 31.95
N ARG A 280 1.07 1.10 31.93
CA ARG A 280 0.49 2.36 31.45
C ARG A 280 0.13 2.30 29.96
N VAL A 281 0.99 1.74 29.12
CA VAL A 281 0.74 1.56 27.69
C VAL A 281 -0.45 0.64 27.46
N ARG A 282 -0.53 -0.51 28.17
CA ARG A 282 -1.71 -1.38 28.13
C ARG A 282 -2.98 -0.66 28.58
N HIS A 283 -2.89 0.15 29.63
CA HIS A 283 -4.02 0.94 30.11
C HIS A 283 -4.48 1.97 29.06
N TRP A 284 -3.56 2.69 28.43
CA TRP A 284 -3.87 3.63 27.35
C TRP A 284 -4.39 2.93 26.08
N GLN A 285 -3.89 1.74 25.75
CA GLN A 285 -4.43 0.92 24.66
C GLN A 285 -5.88 0.48 24.95
N LEU A 286 -6.18 0.06 26.18
CA LEU A 286 -7.53 -0.29 26.61
C LEU A 286 -8.46 0.93 26.60
N LEU A 287 -7.99 2.09 27.08
CA LEU A 287 -8.75 3.34 27.02
C LEU A 287 -9.00 3.78 25.58
N ALA A 288 -8.00 3.69 24.70
CA ALA A 288 -8.16 4.03 23.29
C ALA A 288 -9.13 3.08 22.57
N ALA A 289 -9.03 1.77 22.82
CA ALA A 289 -9.96 0.78 22.29
C ALA A 289 -11.40 1.02 22.82
N GLY A 290 -11.54 1.34 24.10
CA GLY A 290 -12.81 1.72 24.71
C GLY A 290 -13.40 3.00 24.10
N ALA A 291 -12.58 4.02 23.88
CA ALA A 291 -12.98 5.27 23.25
C ALA A 291 -13.44 5.07 21.79
N LEU A 292 -12.71 4.25 21.02
CA LEU A 292 -13.09 3.90 19.64
C LEU A 292 -14.39 3.11 19.59
N THR A 293 -14.59 2.16 20.52
CA THR A 293 -15.83 1.39 20.61
C THR A 293 -17.00 2.29 20.99
N PHE A 294 -16.79 3.18 21.96
CA PHE A 294 -17.79 4.18 22.34
C PHE A 294 -18.16 5.10 21.17
N LEU A 295 -17.17 5.59 20.41
CA LEU A 295 -17.40 6.41 19.22
C LEU A 295 -18.18 5.64 18.14
N ALA A 296 -17.84 4.38 17.89
CA ALA A 296 -18.56 3.54 16.93
C ALA A 296 -20.03 3.34 17.35
N VAL A 297 -20.29 3.10 18.65
CA VAL A 297 -21.65 3.00 19.20
C VAL A 297 -22.41 4.31 19.04
N LEU A 298 -21.77 5.47 19.30
CA LEU A 298 -22.38 6.78 19.10
C LEU A 298 -22.72 7.04 17.64
N LEU A 299 -21.82 6.72 16.70
CA LEU A 299 -22.05 6.89 15.26
C LEU A 299 -23.18 5.98 14.77
N ALA A 300 -23.24 4.73 15.24
CA ALA A 300 -24.33 3.82 14.93
C ALA A 300 -25.67 4.34 15.49
N ALA A 301 -25.69 4.84 16.73
CA ALA A 301 -26.88 5.43 17.34
C ALA A 301 -27.34 6.68 16.58
N ALA A 302 -26.41 7.56 16.19
CA ALA A 302 -26.69 8.74 15.37
C ALA A 302 -27.23 8.36 13.99
N GLY A 303 -26.67 7.32 13.35
CA GLY A 303 -27.16 6.77 12.10
C GLY A 303 -28.58 6.24 12.20
N ILE A 304 -28.90 5.48 13.25
CA ILE A 304 -30.26 4.96 13.51
C ILE A 304 -31.24 6.13 13.74
N LEU A 305 -30.85 7.14 14.52
CA LEU A 305 -31.67 8.33 14.76
C LEU A 305 -31.91 9.12 13.46
N GLY A 306 -30.86 9.29 12.64
CA GLY A 306 -30.95 9.93 11.33
C GLY A 306 -31.89 9.18 10.37
N TRP A 307 -31.77 7.86 10.31
CA TRP A 307 -32.66 7.02 9.50
C TRP A 307 -34.12 7.12 9.95
N ARG A 308 -34.37 7.05 11.27
CA ARG A 308 -35.72 7.23 11.85
C ARG A 308 -36.28 8.63 11.54
N TYR A 309 -35.45 9.66 11.59
CA TYR A 309 -35.86 11.01 11.25
C TYR A 309 -36.23 11.15 9.77
N ALA A 310 -35.42 10.60 8.86
CA ALA A 310 -35.68 10.63 7.42
C ALA A 310 -36.95 9.88 7.04
N HIS A 311 -37.24 8.75 7.70
CA HIS A 311 -38.43 7.92 7.46
C HIS A 311 -39.51 8.14 8.51
N ARG A 312 -39.66 9.36 9.04
CA ARG A 312 -40.70 9.63 10.05
C ARG A 312 -42.08 9.78 9.41
N GLU A 313 -42.14 10.31 8.20
CA GLU A 313 -43.39 10.52 7.48
C GLU A 313 -43.92 9.19 6.93
N LEU A 314 -45.23 9.02 6.94
CA LEU A 314 -45.89 7.82 6.44
C LEU A 314 -47.23 8.17 5.81
N ASP A 315 -47.37 7.81 4.54
CA ASP A 315 -48.62 7.83 3.80
C ASP A 315 -49.18 6.40 3.72
N ILE A 316 -50.45 6.25 4.10
CA ILE A 316 -51.18 4.99 4.06
C ILE A 316 -52.38 5.21 3.14
N VAL A 317 -52.34 4.58 1.96
CA VAL A 317 -53.35 4.74 0.91
C VAL A 317 -54.26 3.53 0.89
N GLY A 318 -55.56 3.74 1.15
CA GLY A 318 -56.60 2.75 0.99
C GLY A 318 -56.83 2.34 -0.47
N ALA A 319 -57.29 1.11 -0.68
CA ALA A 319 -57.76 0.69 -2.00
C ALA A 319 -58.86 1.65 -2.50
N PRO A 320 -58.81 2.12 -3.76
CA PRO A 320 -59.76 3.09 -4.27
C PRO A 320 -61.18 2.51 -4.29
N LEU A 321 -62.14 3.31 -3.86
CA LEU A 321 -63.56 2.99 -3.99
C LEU A 321 -64.10 3.65 -5.28
N PRO A 322 -65.10 3.05 -5.94
CA PRO A 322 -65.74 3.66 -7.11
C PRO A 322 -66.30 5.05 -6.75
N ALA A 323 -66.13 6.01 -7.67
CA ALA A 323 -66.64 7.37 -7.49
C ALA A 323 -68.16 7.33 -7.32
N ARG A 324 -68.67 7.90 -6.22
CA ARG A 324 -70.10 8.03 -6.01
C ARG A 324 -70.62 9.29 -6.69
N ILE A 325 -71.72 9.11 -7.41
CA ILE A 325 -72.58 10.20 -7.88
C ILE A 325 -73.64 10.38 -6.79
N PRO A 326 -73.97 11.61 -6.36
CA PRO A 326 -75.05 11.84 -5.42
C PRO A 326 -76.36 11.31 -6.02
N ASP A 327 -76.95 10.28 -5.41
CA ASP A 327 -78.28 9.82 -5.78
C ASP A 327 -79.33 10.83 -5.29
N SER A 328 -80.46 10.90 -5.99
CA SER A 328 -81.55 11.88 -5.79
C SER A 328 -82.33 11.76 -4.46
N ALA A 329 -81.87 10.95 -3.50
CA ALA A 329 -82.51 10.77 -2.19
C ALA A 329 -81.82 11.65 -1.12
N PRO A 330 -82.49 12.71 -0.61
CA PRO A 330 -81.94 13.55 0.45
C PRO A 330 -81.68 12.74 1.73
N GLY A 331 -80.56 13.01 2.40
CA GLY A 331 -80.25 12.43 3.73
C GLY A 331 -79.35 11.18 3.76
N ASN A 332 -78.88 10.66 2.63
CA ASN A 332 -77.88 9.58 2.61
C ASN A 332 -76.45 10.13 2.82
N ASN A 333 -75.64 9.46 3.64
CA ASN A 333 -74.23 9.80 3.84
C ASN A 333 -73.39 9.40 2.61
N LEU A 334 -72.72 10.38 2.01
CA LEU A 334 -71.87 10.17 0.84
C LEU A 334 -70.45 9.69 1.19
N LEU A 335 -70.04 9.79 2.46
CA LEU A 335 -68.78 9.23 2.94
C LEU A 335 -68.95 7.74 3.22
N VAL A 336 -68.01 6.93 2.70
CA VAL A 336 -67.99 5.48 2.93
C VAL A 336 -67.01 5.15 4.04
N PHE A 337 -67.48 4.36 5.01
CA PHE A 337 -66.68 3.92 6.15
C PHE A 337 -66.69 2.40 6.26
N PRO A 338 -65.60 1.77 6.78
CA PRO A 338 -65.61 0.35 7.07
C PRO A 338 -66.61 -0.01 8.17
N GLU A 339 -67.26 -1.17 8.06
CA GLU A 339 -68.17 -1.70 9.09
C GLU A 339 -67.42 -2.26 10.31
N ALA A 340 -66.18 -2.71 10.11
CA ALA A 340 -65.32 -3.23 11.17
C ALA A 340 -64.19 -2.25 11.51
N PRO A 341 -63.69 -2.24 12.77
CA PRO A 341 -62.50 -1.48 13.14
C PRO A 341 -61.29 -1.85 12.27
N VAL A 342 -60.55 -0.84 11.81
CA VAL A 342 -59.27 -0.99 11.11
C VAL A 342 -58.16 -0.47 12.03
N PRO A 343 -57.23 -1.34 12.48
CA PRO A 343 -56.10 -0.95 13.30
C PRO A 343 -55.26 0.17 12.67
N SER A 344 -54.51 0.88 13.50
CA SER A 344 -53.59 1.89 12.96
C SER A 344 -52.52 1.27 12.06
N TYR A 345 -51.99 2.08 11.15
CA TYR A 345 -51.02 1.69 10.12
C TYR A 345 -51.54 0.69 9.08
N GLN A 346 -52.83 0.38 9.06
CA GLN A 346 -53.47 -0.39 8.01
C GLN A 346 -54.27 0.52 7.05
N PRO A 347 -54.32 0.17 5.76
CA PRO A 347 -55.09 0.93 4.78
C PRO A 347 -56.59 0.84 5.05
N VAL A 348 -57.24 2.01 5.11
CA VAL A 348 -58.69 2.12 5.21
C VAL A 348 -59.26 2.33 3.81
N PRO A 349 -60.09 1.41 3.25
CA PRO A 349 -60.57 1.51 1.87
C PRO A 349 -61.17 2.88 1.52
N GLY A 350 -60.73 3.48 0.43
CA GLY A 350 -61.14 4.80 -0.04
C GLY A 350 -60.46 6.00 0.66
N TRP A 351 -59.81 5.79 1.80
CA TRP A 351 -59.22 6.88 2.60
C TRP A 351 -57.70 6.93 2.43
N HIS A 352 -57.16 8.15 2.49
CA HIS A 352 -55.72 8.40 2.50
C HIS A 352 -55.33 9.02 3.84
N ILE A 353 -54.44 8.37 4.58
CA ILE A 353 -53.97 8.81 5.90
C ILE A 353 -52.50 9.20 5.78
N HIS A 354 -52.18 10.42 6.21
CA HIS A 354 -50.82 10.93 6.33
C HIS A 354 -50.47 11.17 7.79
N LEU A 355 -49.33 10.63 8.20
CA LEU A 355 -48.71 10.88 9.51
C LEU A 355 -47.37 11.58 9.30
N GLY A 356 -47.26 12.83 9.74
CA GLY A 356 -46.00 13.60 9.69
C GLY A 356 -44.88 13.00 10.56
N ASN A 357 -45.23 12.15 11.53
CA ASN A 357 -44.30 11.34 12.30
C ASN A 357 -44.98 10.07 12.86
N ARG A 358 -44.85 8.95 12.15
CA ARG A 358 -45.42 7.65 12.51
C ARG A 358 -45.01 7.13 13.89
N TYR A 359 -43.86 7.54 14.43
CA TYR A 359 -43.40 7.10 15.76
C TYR A 359 -44.11 7.82 16.92
N HIS A 360 -44.84 8.89 16.61
CA HIS A 360 -45.52 9.72 17.60
C HIS A 360 -47.00 9.90 17.29
N GLN A 361 -47.48 9.38 16.16
CA GLN A 361 -48.83 9.57 15.70
C GLN A 361 -49.47 8.24 15.37
N MET A 362 -50.77 8.17 15.62
CA MET A 362 -51.63 7.04 15.34
C MET A 362 -52.93 7.58 14.78
N ALA A 363 -53.41 6.96 13.71
CA ALA A 363 -54.76 7.14 13.20
C ALA A 363 -55.34 5.75 12.96
N ALA A 364 -56.50 5.46 13.56
CA ALA A 364 -57.20 4.20 13.42
C ALA A 364 -58.68 4.45 13.21
N TRP A 365 -59.34 3.55 12.50
CA TRP A 365 -60.79 3.50 12.44
C TRP A 365 -61.28 2.50 13.49
N GLY A 366 -62.06 2.94 14.48
CA GLY A 366 -62.46 2.05 15.56
C GLY A 366 -63.47 2.66 16.51
N LEU A 367 -63.80 1.90 17.56
CA LEU A 367 -64.78 2.32 18.55
C LEU A 367 -64.18 3.35 19.51
N ALA A 368 -64.90 4.44 19.72
CA ALA A 368 -64.71 5.39 20.82
C ALA A 368 -66.08 5.65 21.44
N ASP A 369 -66.23 5.35 22.74
CA ASP A 369 -67.50 5.53 23.46
C ASP A 369 -68.68 4.85 22.74
N GLU A 370 -68.50 3.57 22.39
CA GLU A 370 -69.43 2.72 21.62
C GLU A 370 -69.76 3.19 20.19
N ARG A 371 -69.08 4.22 19.69
CA ARG A 371 -69.30 4.77 18.33
C ARG A 371 -68.11 4.50 17.44
N LEU A 372 -68.38 4.06 16.20
CA LEU A 372 -67.34 3.86 15.21
C LEU A 372 -66.88 5.21 14.65
N GLY A 373 -65.57 5.44 14.60
CA GLY A 373 -65.00 6.71 14.14
C GLY A 373 -63.49 6.71 14.00
N TRP A 374 -62.95 7.88 13.66
CA TRP A 374 -61.51 8.12 13.58
C TRP A 374 -60.94 8.39 14.96
N ASN A 375 -60.08 7.51 15.44
CA ASN A 375 -59.33 7.65 16.68
C ASN A 375 -57.91 8.11 16.36
N LEU A 376 -57.61 9.33 16.78
CA LEU A 376 -56.36 10.03 16.49
C LEU A 376 -55.58 10.25 17.77
N GLN A 377 -54.30 9.92 17.75
CA GLN A 377 -53.40 10.19 18.85
C GLN A 377 -52.11 10.79 18.34
N SER A 378 -51.60 11.78 19.06
CA SER A 378 -50.34 12.40 18.74
C SER A 378 -49.57 12.78 19.99
N LYS A 379 -48.33 12.30 20.13
CA LYS A 379 -47.45 12.64 21.27
C LYS A 379 -46.76 14.02 21.09
N ARG A 380 -46.72 14.55 19.88
CA ARG A 380 -46.09 15.84 19.51
C ARG A 380 -46.92 16.55 18.45
N ALA A 381 -46.86 17.88 18.35
CA ALA A 381 -47.61 18.67 17.38
C ALA A 381 -47.07 18.56 15.93
N ASN A 382 -47.04 17.33 15.39
CA ASN A 382 -46.75 17.03 13.99
C ASN A 382 -48.04 17.09 13.19
N GLU A 383 -47.91 17.30 11.88
CA GLU A 383 -49.04 17.28 10.96
C GLU A 383 -49.61 15.86 10.84
N LEU A 384 -50.93 15.76 10.81
CA LEU A 384 -51.69 14.55 10.51
C LEU A 384 -52.85 14.98 9.64
N TRP A 385 -53.09 14.26 8.55
CA TRP A 385 -54.32 14.46 7.80
C TRP A 385 -54.89 13.16 7.26
N ILE A 386 -56.21 13.11 7.14
CA ILE A 386 -56.96 11.97 6.64
C ILE A 386 -57.92 12.52 5.59
N ALA A 387 -57.80 12.07 4.35
CA ALA A 387 -58.60 12.53 3.23
C ALA A 387 -59.57 11.43 2.78
N SER A 388 -60.83 11.82 2.58
CA SER A 388 -61.86 10.98 1.98
C SER A 388 -61.59 10.75 0.49
N PRO A 389 -62.23 9.74 -0.13
CA PRO A 389 -62.25 9.67 -1.59
C PRO A 389 -62.94 10.91 -2.17
N LEU A 390 -62.68 11.16 -3.46
CA LEU A 390 -63.34 12.24 -4.19
C LEU A 390 -64.81 11.90 -4.46
N ILE A 391 -65.69 12.82 -4.10
CA ILE A 391 -67.13 12.71 -4.32
C ILE A 391 -67.50 13.67 -5.44
N SER A 392 -68.00 13.16 -6.56
CA SER A 392 -68.41 14.01 -7.69
C SER A 392 -69.65 14.82 -7.32
N VAL A 393 -69.69 16.09 -7.72
CA VAL A 393 -70.81 17.00 -7.42
C VAL A 393 -71.13 17.90 -8.62
N ALA A 394 -72.35 18.45 -8.65
CA ALA A 394 -72.78 19.44 -9.61
C ALA A 394 -72.89 20.85 -8.96
N PRO A 395 -72.78 21.94 -9.75
CA PRO A 395 -73.05 23.29 -9.29
C PRO A 395 -74.39 23.45 -8.57
N ASP A 396 -74.47 24.43 -7.68
CA ASP A 396 -75.68 24.86 -6.95
C ASP A 396 -76.31 23.81 -6.01
N MET A 397 -75.70 22.63 -5.89
CA MET A 397 -76.06 21.65 -4.88
C MET A 397 -75.69 22.16 -3.48
N LYS A 398 -76.54 21.87 -2.48
CA LYS A 398 -76.28 22.19 -1.08
C LYS A 398 -75.90 20.93 -0.32
N PHE A 399 -74.80 20.97 0.41
CA PHE A 399 -74.35 19.88 1.24
C PHE A 399 -74.24 20.32 2.69
N THR A 400 -74.48 19.38 3.59
CA THR A 400 -74.25 19.55 5.02
C THR A 400 -73.23 18.53 5.47
N LEU A 401 -72.07 19.02 5.93
CA LEU A 401 -71.13 18.20 6.67
C LEU A 401 -71.48 18.29 8.16
N GLN A 402 -71.63 17.15 8.80
CA GLN A 402 -71.79 17.08 10.26
C GLN A 402 -70.93 15.96 10.84
N GLY A 403 -70.54 16.10 12.10
CA GLY A 403 -69.78 15.11 12.84
C GLY A 403 -69.61 15.52 14.29
N ARG A 404 -69.07 14.63 15.12
CA ARG A 404 -68.80 14.89 16.53
C ARG A 404 -67.32 14.71 16.81
N VAL A 405 -66.71 15.71 17.43
CA VAL A 405 -65.31 15.69 17.83
C VAL A 405 -65.22 15.60 19.35
N TRP A 406 -64.48 14.64 19.84
CA TRP A 406 -64.02 14.56 21.22
C TRP A 406 -62.52 14.83 21.28
N LYS A 407 -62.08 15.51 22.33
CA LYS A 407 -60.66 15.79 22.60
C LYS A 407 -60.37 15.43 24.04
N SER A 408 -59.22 14.80 24.28
CA SER A 408 -58.75 14.54 25.63
C SER A 408 -58.43 15.85 26.37
N SER A 409 -58.43 15.82 27.70
CA SER A 409 -58.14 17.00 28.53
C SER A 409 -56.71 17.53 28.35
N ASP A 410 -55.78 16.69 27.91
CA ASP A 410 -54.40 17.07 27.60
C ASP A 410 -54.20 17.54 26.14
N PHE A 411 -55.27 17.65 25.35
CA PHE A 411 -55.21 18.06 23.95
C PHE A 411 -54.70 19.50 23.80
N LYS A 412 -53.64 19.68 22.99
CA LYS A 412 -53.02 20.97 22.67
C LYS A 412 -52.74 21.08 21.17
N GLY A 413 -53.22 22.14 20.53
CA GLY A 413 -53.02 22.39 19.11
C GLY A 413 -54.35 22.51 18.36
N SER A 414 -54.34 22.17 17.08
CA SER A 414 -55.53 22.26 16.22
C SER A 414 -55.91 20.91 15.63
N LEU A 415 -57.22 20.69 15.52
CA LEU A 415 -57.85 19.66 14.71
C LEU A 415 -59.02 20.32 14.02
N ALA A 416 -59.15 20.13 12.71
CA ALA A 416 -60.20 20.72 11.91
C ALA A 416 -60.68 19.70 10.88
N VAL A 417 -61.99 19.70 10.63
CA VAL A 417 -62.54 19.06 9.44
C VAL A 417 -62.61 20.13 8.36
N VAL A 418 -62.00 19.86 7.23
CA VAL A 418 -61.85 20.78 6.10
C VAL A 418 -62.51 20.15 4.89
N VAL A 419 -63.45 20.86 4.30
CA VAL A 419 -64.00 20.49 3.00
C VAL A 419 -63.19 21.19 1.93
N SER A 420 -62.54 20.43 1.07
CA SER A 420 -61.85 20.95 -0.11
C SER A 420 -62.73 20.74 -1.33
N LEU A 421 -63.05 21.83 -2.02
CA LEU A 421 -63.67 21.79 -3.33
C LEU A 421 -62.59 21.65 -4.38
N VAL A 422 -62.73 20.69 -5.27
CA VAL A 422 -61.71 20.40 -6.28
C VAL A 422 -62.27 20.41 -7.69
N ARG A 423 -61.43 20.86 -8.62
CA ARG A 423 -61.61 20.71 -10.07
C ARG A 423 -60.66 19.65 -10.59
N ARG A 424 -61.06 18.82 -11.54
CA ARG A 424 -60.11 17.98 -12.26
C ARG A 424 -59.41 18.83 -13.32
N ILE A 425 -58.09 18.74 -13.40
CA ILE A 425 -57.33 19.46 -14.43
C ILE A 425 -57.20 18.54 -15.64
N GLU A 426 -57.77 18.95 -16.78
CA GLU A 426 -57.51 18.31 -18.07
C GLU A 426 -56.23 18.86 -18.68
N ILE A 427 -55.28 17.98 -19.00
CA ILE A 427 -54.05 18.32 -19.71
C ILE A 427 -54.02 17.48 -20.99
N GLY A 428 -54.47 18.05 -22.12
CA GLY A 428 -54.56 17.32 -23.39
C GLY A 428 -55.71 16.31 -23.46
N SER A 429 -55.62 15.33 -24.35
CA SER A 429 -56.66 14.29 -24.56
C SER A 429 -56.67 13.17 -23.50
N GLU A 430 -55.89 13.29 -22.43
CA GLU A 430 -55.84 12.34 -21.32
C GLU A 430 -56.19 13.05 -20.00
N THR A 431 -57.22 12.55 -19.32
CA THR A 431 -57.63 13.01 -17.99
C THR A 431 -56.58 12.55 -16.96
N SER A 432 -55.50 13.32 -16.77
CA SER A 432 -54.58 13.07 -15.66
C SER A 432 -55.36 13.29 -14.35
N GLY A 433 -55.37 12.32 -13.44
CA GLY A 433 -56.10 12.39 -12.15
C GLY A 433 -55.63 13.48 -11.16
N ARG A 434 -54.96 14.54 -11.63
CA ARG A 434 -54.57 15.71 -10.84
C ARG A 434 -55.77 16.62 -10.62
N THR A 435 -56.00 16.94 -9.35
CA THR A 435 -57.07 17.85 -8.92
C THR A 435 -56.48 19.18 -8.43
N GLU A 436 -57.11 20.28 -8.83
CA GLU A 436 -56.85 21.61 -8.28
C GLU A 436 -57.81 21.90 -7.12
N VAL A 437 -57.32 22.41 -5.99
CA VAL A 437 -58.18 22.87 -4.90
C VAL A 437 -58.63 24.29 -5.18
N ILE A 438 -59.93 24.47 -5.44
CA ILE A 438 -60.54 25.76 -5.78
C ILE A 438 -60.85 26.56 -4.52
N ASP A 439 -61.36 25.89 -3.49
CA ASP A 439 -61.76 26.54 -2.24
C ASP A 439 -61.68 25.56 -1.05
N ARG A 440 -61.62 26.09 0.17
CA ARG A 440 -61.58 25.34 1.43
C ARG A 440 -62.50 25.93 2.48
N PHE A 441 -63.43 25.10 2.95
CA PHE A 441 -64.26 25.43 4.11
C PHE A 441 -63.71 24.74 5.36
N VAL A 442 -63.27 25.52 6.34
CA VAL A 442 -62.88 24.99 7.65
C VAL A 442 -64.12 24.90 8.53
N VAL A 443 -64.51 23.69 8.92
CA VAL A 443 -65.67 23.48 9.79
C VAL A 443 -65.28 23.81 11.22
N LYS A 444 -65.81 24.93 11.72
CA LYS A 444 -65.50 25.44 13.07
C LYS A 444 -66.22 24.63 14.14
N GLU A 445 -65.49 24.32 15.19
CA GLU A 445 -66.09 23.77 16.42
C GLU A 445 -66.86 24.86 17.19
N PRO A 446 -67.94 24.49 17.90
CA PRO A 446 -68.67 25.41 18.76
C PRO A 446 -67.82 25.88 19.95
N THR A 447 -68.00 27.13 20.36
CA THR A 447 -67.22 27.77 21.43
C THR A 447 -67.42 27.15 22.82
N ARG A 448 -68.49 26.37 23.02
CA ARG A 448 -68.77 25.62 24.27
C ARG A 448 -68.94 24.14 23.96
N VAL A 449 -68.17 23.30 24.65
CA VAL A 449 -68.29 21.83 24.63
C VAL A 449 -69.59 21.43 25.34
N ARG A 450 -70.29 20.40 24.85
CA ARG A 450 -71.50 19.87 25.49
C ARG A 450 -71.15 19.08 26.76
N THR A 451 -72.14 18.82 27.60
CA THR A 451 -72.00 18.09 28.88
C THR A 451 -71.49 16.65 28.73
N ASP A 452 -71.61 16.06 27.54
CA ASP A 452 -71.11 14.73 27.18
C ASP A 452 -69.65 14.74 26.72
N GLY A 453 -68.97 15.91 26.71
CA GLY A 453 -67.58 16.05 26.27
C GLY A 453 -67.39 16.07 24.75
N TRP A 454 -68.45 15.91 23.96
CA TRP A 454 -68.41 15.92 22.51
C TRP A 454 -68.85 17.27 21.93
N SER A 455 -68.12 17.76 20.94
CA SER A 455 -68.46 18.98 20.20
C SER A 455 -69.11 18.62 18.86
N LEU A 456 -70.33 19.11 18.61
CA LEU A 456 -70.99 18.96 17.32
C LEU A 456 -70.37 19.93 16.31
N VAL A 457 -69.80 19.38 15.25
CA VAL A 457 -69.23 20.12 14.13
C VAL A 457 -70.22 20.02 12.98
N LYS A 458 -70.80 21.14 12.55
CA LYS A 458 -71.82 21.17 11.48
C LYS A 458 -71.67 22.41 10.62
N GLN A 459 -71.62 22.24 9.30
CA GLN A 459 -71.61 23.33 8.34
C GLN A 459 -72.35 22.94 7.07
N THR A 460 -73.24 23.83 6.63
CA THR A 460 -73.87 23.75 5.32
C THR A 460 -73.12 24.69 4.38
N PHE A 461 -72.88 24.24 3.15
CA PHE A 461 -72.21 24.99 2.10
C PHE A 461 -72.84 24.65 0.74
N GLU A 462 -72.66 25.55 -0.23
CA GLU A 462 -73.18 25.42 -1.59
C GLU A 462 -72.01 25.20 -2.56
N ILE A 463 -72.24 24.40 -3.61
CA ILE A 463 -71.21 24.09 -4.59
C ILE A 463 -71.11 25.21 -5.63
N PRO A 464 -69.96 25.92 -5.72
CA PRO A 464 -69.75 26.95 -6.72
C PRO A 464 -69.65 26.33 -8.12
N ALA A 465 -69.97 27.12 -9.14
CA ALA A 465 -70.08 26.68 -10.55
C ALA A 465 -68.85 25.96 -11.13
N HIS A 466 -67.67 26.13 -10.54
CA HIS A 466 -66.41 25.62 -11.05
C HIS A 466 -65.91 24.36 -10.32
N ALA A 467 -66.60 23.91 -9.25
CA ALA A 467 -66.22 22.72 -8.49
C ALA A 467 -66.84 21.44 -9.09
N GLU A 468 -66.02 20.40 -9.26
CA GLU A 468 -66.43 19.13 -9.89
C GLU A 468 -66.45 17.97 -8.89
N ALA A 469 -65.70 18.09 -7.80
CA ALA A 469 -65.71 17.10 -6.71
C ALA A 469 -65.41 17.73 -5.35
N ILE A 470 -65.72 16.98 -4.30
CA ILE A 470 -65.46 17.31 -2.91
C ILE A 470 -64.50 16.28 -2.31
N SER A 471 -63.55 16.75 -1.50
CA SER A 471 -62.77 15.91 -0.58
C SER A 471 -62.96 16.43 0.85
N VAL A 472 -63.34 15.54 1.76
CA VAL A 472 -63.39 15.84 3.19
C VAL A 472 -62.07 15.43 3.81
N GLN A 473 -61.38 16.39 4.42
CA GLN A 473 -60.09 16.19 5.06
C GLN A 473 -60.20 16.46 6.56
N ILE A 474 -59.76 15.52 7.38
CA ILE A 474 -59.51 15.75 8.80
C ILE A 474 -58.05 16.17 8.89
N ARG A 475 -57.76 17.42 9.28
CA ARG A 475 -56.39 17.93 9.39
C ARG A 475 -56.10 18.34 10.82
N GLY A 476 -54.97 17.91 11.35
CA GLY A 476 -54.57 18.21 12.71
C GLY A 476 -53.08 18.47 12.86
N ARG A 477 -52.75 19.38 13.77
CA ARG A 477 -51.40 19.57 14.30
C ARG A 477 -51.51 19.73 15.81
N PHE A 478 -51.45 18.60 16.52
CA PHE A 478 -51.78 18.56 17.94
C PHE A 478 -50.95 17.56 18.73
N LYS A 479 -50.99 17.70 20.05
CA LYS A 479 -50.56 16.72 21.05
C LYS A 479 -51.78 16.33 21.88
N GLY A 480 -51.95 15.06 22.21
CA GLY A 480 -53.10 14.51 22.93
C GLY A 480 -53.85 13.47 22.08
N SER A 481 -55.09 13.17 22.46
CA SER A 481 -55.97 12.24 21.74
C SER A 481 -57.24 12.95 21.29
N ALA A 482 -57.78 12.57 20.15
CA ALA A 482 -59.05 13.06 19.64
C ALA A 482 -59.79 11.95 18.91
N SER A 483 -61.11 11.96 19.01
CA SER A 483 -61.99 11.03 18.30
C SER A 483 -62.98 11.81 17.46
N LEU A 484 -63.20 11.38 16.21
CA LEU A 484 -64.21 11.94 15.31
C LEU A 484 -65.18 10.84 14.90
N CYS A 485 -66.43 10.96 15.34
CA CYS A 485 -67.50 10.00 15.08
C CYS A 485 -68.68 10.68 14.38
N ASP A 486 -69.64 9.88 13.90
CA ASP A 486 -70.86 10.35 13.24
C ASP A 486 -70.59 11.32 12.07
N LEU A 487 -69.44 11.18 11.40
CA LEU A 487 -69.06 12.05 10.29
C LEU A 487 -69.92 11.72 9.07
N SER A 488 -70.78 12.64 8.66
CA SER A 488 -71.61 12.51 7.47
C SER A 488 -71.53 13.72 6.56
N LEU A 489 -71.58 13.45 5.26
CA LEU A 489 -71.77 14.44 4.21
C LEU A 489 -73.08 14.12 3.50
N GLU A 490 -74.09 14.95 3.72
CA GLU A 490 -75.45 14.73 3.22
C GLU A 490 -75.84 15.84 2.24
N GLN A 491 -76.47 15.46 1.13
CA GLN A 491 -77.12 16.40 0.23
C GLN A 491 -78.43 16.91 0.87
N LYS A 492 -78.63 18.22 0.84
CA LYS A 492 -79.79 18.91 1.41
C LYS A 492 -80.92 19.11 0.42
#